data_AF-A0A933F946-F1
#
_entry.id   AF-A0A933F946-F1
#
_cell.length_a   1.000
_cell.length_b   1.000
_cell.length_c   1.000
_cell.angle_alpha   90.00
_cell.angle_beta   90.00
_cell.angle_gamma   90.00
#
_symmetry.space_group_name_H-M   'P 1'
#
loop_
_entity.id
_entity.type
_entity.pdbx_description
1 polymer ?
#
loop_
_entity_poly.entity_id
_entity_poly.type
_entity_poly.pdbx_seq_one_letter_code
_entity_poly.pdbx_strand_id
1 'polypeptide(L)'
;MNNFFPKNIAALLPHSPSAGRLTGRLPDKVEVQNAPSGDVTIKYGGVLIHSSYDPVKEGREFARQAPVSRAVFLYGYGLGYHIPPLLEKIGPGGFLVAIELNPDLLASAMILRDQTAVLSHKRLRVVFGEDETQVAAEIAECMSLLQRSSGGSVPAVLYHAPSLKCIPGGFERIANALEILQMERRTPAVFGGLEGRNYDLNRGIVLESPGVKELRGAHKNRPAILASAGPSLDDALPYLRATAKDFILACVDTALPIMTRHGLAPHYVFSLDPQDESFAHFRDDLDCPARLIYFPTANARAVHSYRGEKFVVFKEGHSLLGNHDALMAEKGTTRAGGSVSCLGLDCLIQMGCDPIFLIGQDCAFSGGRFYSRHAPVNEHFLDSADRATLRRRHADKSMEKKRVLADGYGGGVLTNQMMYSYMRYIEEIAAEHPESRIYNLCSHGARIGNVETLGSIRELTKTLLV
;
A
#
# COMPACT_ATOMS: atom_id res chain seq x y z
N MET A 1 36.32 -18.48 17.96
CA MET A 1 35.77 -17.55 16.95
C MET A 1 36.55 -16.26 17.03
N ASN A 2 37.08 -15.75 15.92
CA ASN A 2 37.62 -14.39 15.89
C ASN A 2 36.47 -13.42 16.15
N ASN A 3 36.52 -12.67 17.24
CA ASN A 3 35.51 -11.66 17.52
C ASN A 3 35.86 -10.38 16.75
N PHE A 4 35.13 -10.12 15.67
CA PHE A 4 35.34 -8.94 14.83
C PHE A 4 34.63 -7.69 15.36
N PHE A 5 33.88 -7.82 16.45
CA PHE A 5 33.02 -6.77 16.97
C PHE A 5 33.75 -5.45 17.26
N PRO A 6 34.88 -5.40 18.00
CA PRO A 6 35.49 -4.11 18.35
C PRO A 6 35.91 -3.29 17.12
N LYS A 7 36.51 -3.94 16.12
CA LYS A 7 36.95 -3.26 14.90
C LYS A 7 35.78 -2.86 14.00
N ASN A 8 34.73 -3.67 13.92
CA ASN A 8 33.54 -3.36 13.12
C ASN A 8 32.77 -2.18 13.72
N ILE A 9 32.60 -2.15 15.04
CA ILE A 9 31.97 -1.01 15.73
C ILE A 9 32.79 0.27 15.56
N ALA A 10 34.11 0.20 15.67
CA ALA A 10 34.98 1.34 15.40
C ALA A 10 34.79 1.90 13.98
N ALA A 11 34.58 1.03 12.98
CA ALA A 11 34.30 1.45 11.60
C ALA A 11 32.88 2.00 11.40
N LEU A 12 31.89 1.52 12.17
CA LEU A 12 30.49 1.94 12.04
C LEU A 12 30.18 3.25 12.79
N LEU A 13 30.79 3.49 13.95
CA LEU A 13 30.53 4.64 14.82
C LEU A 13 30.55 6.02 14.12
N PRO A 14 31.50 6.33 13.22
CA PRO A 14 31.53 7.62 12.51
C PRO A 14 30.29 7.87 11.65
N HIS A 15 29.59 6.80 11.25
CA HIS A 15 28.44 6.84 10.36
C HIS A 15 27.16 6.37 11.04
N SER A 16 27.19 5.98 12.31
CA SER A 16 26.01 5.65 13.09
C SER A 16 26.34 5.71 14.59
N PRO A 17 26.11 6.85 15.26
CA PRO A 17 26.40 7.01 16.69
C PRO A 17 25.67 5.98 17.57
N SER A 18 24.51 5.50 17.11
CA SER A 18 23.72 4.44 17.75
C SER A 18 24.46 3.10 17.86
N ALA A 19 25.56 2.91 17.10
CA ALA A 19 26.37 1.68 17.13
C ALA A 19 27.00 1.39 18.49
N GLY A 20 27.20 2.42 19.33
CA GLY A 20 27.69 2.25 20.69
C GLY A 20 26.75 1.45 21.59
N ARG A 21 25.48 1.26 21.19
CA ARG A 21 24.48 0.48 21.94
C ARG A 21 24.48 -1.01 21.59
N LEU A 22 25.14 -1.42 20.50
CA LEU A 22 25.22 -2.83 20.13
C LEU A 22 26.05 -3.60 21.16
N THR A 23 25.70 -4.88 21.37
CA THR A 23 26.40 -5.73 22.33
C THR A 23 27.40 -6.64 21.63
N GLY A 24 28.58 -6.82 22.25
CA GLY A 24 29.63 -7.71 21.74
C GLY A 24 29.43 -9.19 22.07
N ARG A 25 28.25 -9.57 22.56
CA ARG A 25 27.88 -10.94 22.91
C ARG A 25 26.87 -11.46 21.89
N LEU A 26 27.04 -12.70 21.45
CA LEU A 26 26.06 -13.34 20.57
C LEU A 26 24.71 -13.47 21.30
N PRO A 27 23.60 -13.03 20.69
CA PRO A 27 22.26 -13.17 21.25
C PRO A 27 21.87 -14.63 21.46
N ASP A 28 21.11 -14.93 22.52
CA ASP A 28 20.78 -16.31 22.88
C ASP A 28 19.90 -17.03 21.83
N LYS A 29 19.18 -16.28 20.99
CA LYS A 29 18.34 -16.81 19.89
C LYS A 29 19.14 -17.19 18.63
N VAL A 30 20.46 -16.99 18.64
CA VAL A 30 21.33 -17.18 17.47
C VAL A 30 22.02 -18.54 17.54
N GLU A 31 21.78 -19.37 16.53
CA GLU A 31 22.51 -20.61 16.30
C GLU A 31 23.48 -20.42 15.14
N VAL A 32 24.79 -20.45 15.42
CA VAL A 32 25.82 -20.30 14.39
C VAL A 32 26.03 -21.61 13.63
N GLN A 33 26.13 -21.54 12.32
CA GLN A 33 26.39 -22.67 11.44
C GLN A 33 27.55 -22.36 10.49
N ASN A 34 28.43 -23.34 10.26
CA ASN A 34 29.46 -23.24 9.24
C ASN A 34 28.95 -23.86 7.94
N ALA A 35 28.98 -23.09 6.86
CA ALA A 35 28.65 -23.55 5.53
C ALA A 35 29.82 -24.36 4.95
N PRO A 36 29.56 -25.36 4.09
CA PRO A 36 30.60 -26.06 3.32
C PRO A 36 31.54 -25.15 2.53
N SER A 37 31.11 -23.93 2.16
CA SER A 37 31.97 -22.91 1.53
C SER A 37 33.08 -22.37 2.45
N GLY A 38 33.03 -22.64 3.76
CA GLY A 38 33.93 -22.11 4.78
C GLY A 38 33.43 -20.82 5.44
N ASP A 39 32.31 -20.27 4.96
CA ASP A 39 31.66 -19.09 5.52
C ASP A 39 30.69 -19.44 6.65
N VAL A 40 30.31 -18.44 7.45
CA VAL A 40 29.33 -18.60 8.53
C VAL A 40 27.94 -18.17 8.10
N THR A 41 26.93 -18.88 8.56
CA THR A 41 25.55 -18.43 8.56
C THR A 41 24.97 -18.59 9.97
N ILE A 42 23.75 -18.09 10.17
CA ILE A 42 23.04 -18.23 11.43
C ILE A 42 21.59 -18.67 11.20
N LYS A 43 21.03 -19.37 12.17
CA LYS A 43 19.58 -19.40 12.40
C LYS A 43 19.24 -18.46 13.53
N TYR A 44 18.24 -17.61 13.33
CA TYR A 44 17.68 -16.74 14.37
C TYR A 44 16.23 -17.13 14.62
N GLY A 45 15.92 -17.65 15.81
CA GLY A 45 14.56 -18.08 16.14
C GLY A 45 13.97 -19.08 15.14
N GLY A 46 14.80 -20.00 14.61
CA GLY A 46 14.43 -20.99 13.60
C GLY A 46 14.47 -20.51 12.14
N VAL A 47 14.64 -19.20 11.88
CA VAL A 47 14.78 -18.65 10.53
C VAL A 47 16.25 -18.71 10.11
N LEU A 48 16.54 -19.42 9.02
CA LEU A 48 17.87 -19.40 8.39
C LEU A 48 18.10 -18.05 7.70
N ILE A 49 19.14 -17.32 8.10
CA ILE A 49 19.37 -15.93 7.65
C ILE A 49 20.12 -15.85 6.32
N HIS A 50 21.11 -16.72 6.09
CA HIS A 50 21.79 -16.89 4.80
C HIS A 50 21.92 -18.37 4.47
N SER A 51 22.17 -18.69 3.21
CA SER A 51 22.41 -20.02 2.66
C SER A 51 23.29 -20.87 3.58
N SER A 52 22.82 -22.06 3.94
CA SER A 52 23.60 -23.04 4.69
C SER A 52 24.67 -23.74 3.84
N TYR A 53 24.74 -23.43 2.54
CA TYR A 53 25.70 -24.02 1.60
C TYR A 53 26.81 -23.03 1.20
N ASP A 54 26.43 -21.84 0.74
CA ASP A 54 27.34 -20.79 0.25
C ASP A 54 26.68 -19.40 0.37
N PRO A 55 26.81 -18.73 1.54
CA PRO A 55 26.28 -17.37 1.77
C PRO A 55 26.84 -16.30 0.81
N VAL A 56 28.10 -16.42 0.39
CA VAL A 56 28.74 -15.44 -0.48
C VAL A 56 28.15 -15.50 -1.89
N LYS A 57 27.94 -16.71 -2.41
CA LYS A 57 27.26 -16.92 -3.70
C LYS A 57 25.82 -16.42 -3.67
N GLU A 58 25.08 -16.67 -2.58
CA GLU A 58 23.75 -16.09 -2.38
C GLU A 58 23.79 -14.56 -2.45
N GLY A 59 24.71 -13.92 -1.73
CA GLY A 59 24.86 -12.46 -1.73
C GLY A 59 25.15 -11.88 -3.12
N ARG A 60 25.99 -12.54 -3.92
CA ARG A 60 26.25 -12.17 -5.33
C ARG A 60 25.02 -12.33 -6.21
N GLU A 61 24.28 -13.42 -6.03
CA GLU A 61 23.07 -13.69 -6.79
C GLU A 61 21.95 -12.68 -6.45
N PHE A 62 21.80 -12.34 -5.17
CA PHE A 62 20.90 -11.29 -4.70
C PHE A 62 21.20 -9.95 -5.41
N ALA A 63 22.46 -9.54 -5.42
CA ALA A 63 22.87 -8.32 -6.12
C ALA A 63 22.67 -8.43 -7.63
N ARG A 64 22.91 -9.59 -8.24
CA ARG A 64 22.69 -9.82 -9.69
C ARG A 64 21.23 -9.61 -10.08
N GLN A 65 20.28 -10.09 -9.28
CA GLN A 65 18.84 -9.95 -9.50
C GLN A 65 18.29 -8.55 -9.19
N ALA A 66 18.99 -7.74 -8.40
CA ALA A 66 18.56 -6.38 -8.10
C ALA A 66 18.47 -5.52 -9.39
N PRO A 67 17.49 -4.61 -9.52
CA PRO A 67 17.47 -3.64 -10.61
C PRO A 67 18.74 -2.78 -10.61
N VAL A 68 19.14 -2.30 -11.79
CA VAL A 68 20.23 -1.33 -11.92
C VAL A 68 19.74 0.02 -11.40
N SER A 69 20.34 0.50 -10.32
CA SER A 69 20.06 1.83 -9.76
C SER A 69 21.31 2.38 -9.08
N ARG A 70 21.40 3.72 -9.03
CA ARG A 70 22.46 4.43 -8.30
C ARG A 70 22.05 4.76 -6.87
N ALA A 71 20.78 4.62 -6.51
CA ALA A 71 20.30 4.77 -5.15
C ALA A 71 19.58 3.49 -4.74
N VAL A 72 20.07 2.81 -3.71
CA VAL A 72 19.50 1.55 -3.24
C VAL A 72 19.13 1.66 -1.76
N PHE A 73 17.88 1.36 -1.46
CA PHE A 73 17.41 1.02 -0.13
C PHE A 73 17.37 -0.49 -0.01
N LEU A 74 18.06 -1.02 0.99
CA LEU A 74 18.09 -2.42 1.31
C LEU A 74 17.50 -2.61 2.70
N TYR A 75 16.33 -3.22 2.78
CA TYR A 75 15.84 -3.74 4.03
C TYR A 75 16.48 -5.11 4.32
N GLY A 76 17.11 -5.22 5.49
CA GLY A 76 17.79 -6.39 6.01
C GLY A 76 19.28 -6.38 5.71
N TYR A 77 20.08 -6.12 6.74
CA TYR A 77 21.53 -6.29 6.70
C TYR A 77 21.88 -7.76 6.80
N GLY A 78 21.17 -8.54 7.64
CA GLY A 78 21.47 -9.94 7.89
C GLY A 78 22.90 -10.08 8.37
N LEU A 79 23.73 -10.89 7.69
CA LEU A 79 25.18 -10.95 7.91
C LEU A 79 25.99 -10.11 6.90
N GLY A 80 25.36 -9.37 5.99
CA GLY A 80 26.01 -8.43 5.09
C GLY A 80 26.63 -9.03 3.81
N TYR A 81 26.30 -10.26 3.43
CA TYR A 81 26.88 -10.93 2.26
C TYR A 81 26.53 -10.26 0.92
N HIS A 82 25.35 -9.66 0.82
CA HIS A 82 24.85 -8.95 -0.36
C HIS A 82 25.38 -7.51 -0.47
N ILE A 83 25.97 -6.94 0.58
CA ILE A 83 26.39 -5.53 0.59
C ILE A 83 27.58 -5.24 -0.35
N PRO A 84 28.70 -5.99 -0.31
CA PRO A 84 29.81 -5.76 -1.24
C PRO A 84 29.37 -5.81 -2.73
N PRO A 85 28.69 -6.86 -3.22
CA PRO A 85 28.32 -6.92 -4.63
C PRO A 85 27.25 -5.86 -5.00
N LEU A 86 26.42 -5.40 -4.06
CA LEU A 86 25.54 -4.25 -4.29
C LEU A 86 26.35 -2.96 -4.45
N LEU A 87 27.33 -2.70 -3.58
CA LEU A 87 28.19 -1.52 -3.66
C LEU A 87 29.00 -1.45 -4.96
N GLU A 88 29.40 -2.61 -5.49
CA GLU A 88 30.00 -2.75 -6.82
C GLU A 88 28.98 -2.41 -7.92
N LYS A 89 27.79 -3.02 -7.87
CA LYS A 89 26.74 -2.87 -8.89
C LYS A 89 26.22 -1.43 -9.04
N ILE A 90 26.05 -0.70 -7.94
CA ILE A 90 25.56 0.69 -7.99
C ILE A 90 26.61 1.67 -8.54
N GLY A 91 27.85 1.23 -8.72
CA GLY A 91 28.94 2.02 -9.29
C GLY A 91 29.50 3.10 -8.34
N PRO A 92 30.56 3.82 -8.76
CA PRO A 92 31.35 4.69 -7.89
C PRO A 92 30.61 5.93 -7.36
N GLY A 93 29.53 6.36 -8.03
CA GLY A 93 28.69 7.47 -7.55
C GLY A 93 27.29 7.01 -7.15
N GLY A 94 27.10 5.73 -6.84
CA GLY A 94 25.89 5.22 -6.25
C GLY A 94 25.97 5.13 -4.73
N PHE A 95 24.83 5.17 -4.06
CA PHE A 95 24.69 5.13 -2.61
C PHE A 95 23.75 4.00 -2.18
N LEU A 96 24.09 3.35 -1.06
CA LEU A 96 23.36 2.24 -0.47
C LEU A 96 22.99 2.59 0.97
N VAL A 97 21.70 2.47 1.30
CA VAL A 97 21.20 2.54 2.67
C VAL A 97 20.73 1.15 3.05
N ALA A 98 21.37 0.54 4.06
CA ALA A 98 21.00 -0.76 4.61
C ALA A 98 20.29 -0.57 5.95
N ILE A 99 19.08 -1.10 6.08
CA ILE A 99 18.26 -1.00 7.29
C ILE A 99 18.24 -2.37 7.97
N GLU A 100 18.54 -2.44 9.26
CA GLU A 100 18.37 -3.67 10.05
C GLU A 100 17.69 -3.31 11.38
N LEU A 101 16.41 -3.65 11.48
CA LEU A 101 15.61 -3.35 12.67
C LEU A 101 15.82 -4.36 13.79
N ASN A 102 16.40 -5.52 13.48
CA ASN A 102 16.72 -6.51 14.50
C ASN A 102 18.16 -6.29 15.00
N PRO A 103 18.35 -5.71 16.21
CA PRO A 103 19.69 -5.46 16.75
C PRO A 103 20.48 -6.75 16.98
N ASP A 104 19.81 -7.88 17.25
CA ASP A 104 20.46 -9.18 17.42
C ASP A 104 21.12 -9.65 16.11
N LEU A 105 20.45 -9.45 14.98
CA LEU A 105 20.99 -9.79 13.67
C LEU A 105 22.18 -8.90 13.32
N LEU A 106 22.05 -7.59 13.55
CA LEU A 106 23.15 -6.65 13.29
C LEU A 106 24.36 -6.93 14.19
N ALA A 107 24.14 -7.15 15.49
CA ALA A 107 25.21 -7.55 16.43
C ALA A 107 25.90 -8.84 15.98
N SER A 108 25.13 -9.84 15.55
CA SER A 108 25.67 -11.10 15.02
C SER A 108 26.55 -10.86 13.79
N ALA A 109 26.14 -9.98 12.87
CA ALA A 109 26.94 -9.59 11.72
C ALA A 109 28.28 -8.95 12.10
N MET A 110 28.27 -8.11 13.14
CA MET A 110 29.45 -7.42 13.65
C MET A 110 30.39 -8.38 14.42
N ILE A 111 29.87 -9.42 15.06
CA ILE A 111 30.67 -10.40 15.80
C ILE A 111 31.31 -11.42 14.85
N LEU A 112 30.52 -11.97 13.93
CA LEU A 112 30.85 -13.20 13.20
C LEU A 112 31.65 -12.98 11.91
N ARG A 113 31.60 -11.78 11.32
CA ARG A 113 32.28 -11.48 10.05
C ARG A 113 33.08 -10.19 10.15
N ASP A 114 34.15 -10.08 9.37
CA ASP A 114 34.85 -8.82 9.19
C ASP A 114 34.05 -7.92 8.24
N GLN A 115 33.56 -6.80 8.75
CA GLN A 115 32.76 -5.82 8.02
C GLN A 115 33.53 -4.51 7.82
N THR A 116 34.77 -4.40 8.31
CA THR A 116 35.51 -3.14 8.35
C THR A 116 35.62 -2.46 6.97
N ALA A 117 35.88 -3.24 5.92
CA ALA A 117 35.98 -2.72 4.56
C ALA A 117 34.67 -2.10 4.05
N VAL A 118 33.53 -2.75 4.30
CA VAL A 118 32.22 -2.24 3.84
C VAL A 118 31.73 -1.09 4.71
N LEU A 119 31.93 -1.15 6.03
CA LEU A 119 31.50 -0.12 6.97
C LEU A 119 32.30 1.19 6.83
N SER A 120 33.56 1.09 6.40
CA SER A 120 34.39 2.26 6.09
C SER A 120 33.98 2.94 4.77
N HIS A 121 33.05 2.36 4.01
CA HIS A 121 32.65 2.90 2.72
C HIS A 121 31.71 4.10 2.92
N LYS A 122 32.15 5.30 2.53
CA LYS A 122 31.35 6.54 2.57
C LYS A 122 30.02 6.53 1.80
N ARG A 123 29.79 5.50 0.97
CA ARG A 123 28.58 5.33 0.15
C ARG A 123 27.56 4.40 0.80
N LEU A 124 27.91 3.78 1.92
CA LEU A 124 27.04 2.94 2.72
C LEU A 124 26.57 3.72 3.95
N ARG A 125 25.25 3.77 4.16
CA ARG A 125 24.66 4.14 5.46
C ARG A 125 23.96 2.92 6.04
N VAL A 126 24.19 2.65 7.32
CA VAL A 126 23.50 1.57 8.04
C VAL A 126 22.57 2.22 9.06
N VAL A 127 21.28 1.92 8.92
CA VAL A 127 20.21 2.47 9.77
C VAL A 127 19.66 1.34 10.64
N PHE A 128 19.65 1.57 11.95
CA PHE A 128 19.15 0.64 12.95
C PHE A 128 18.87 1.40 14.24
N GLY A 129 18.08 0.78 15.12
CA GLY A 129 17.75 1.34 16.42
C GLY A 129 16.76 0.46 17.14
N GLU A 130 16.39 0.87 18.35
CA GLU A 130 15.38 0.20 19.18
C GLU A 130 14.07 1.00 19.25
N ASP A 131 14.10 2.27 18.84
CA ASP A 131 12.93 3.16 18.80
C ASP A 131 12.49 3.39 17.35
N GLU A 132 11.26 2.98 17.04
CA GLU A 132 10.71 3.06 15.69
C GLU A 132 10.63 4.49 15.17
N THR A 133 10.31 5.47 16.02
CA THR A 133 10.14 6.86 15.59
C THR A 133 11.47 7.47 15.17
N GLN A 134 12.53 7.22 15.93
CA GLN A 134 13.90 7.62 15.60
C GLN A 134 14.37 6.95 14.30
N VAL A 135 14.15 5.64 14.16
CA VAL A 135 14.54 4.90 12.95
C VAL A 135 13.77 5.40 11.72
N ALA A 136 12.47 5.65 11.84
CA ALA A 136 11.66 6.21 10.76
C ALA A 136 12.17 7.60 10.31
N ALA A 137 12.54 8.46 11.26
CA ALA A 137 13.12 9.77 10.98
C ALA A 137 14.47 9.64 10.24
N GLU A 138 15.33 8.72 10.67
CA GLU A 138 16.61 8.47 10.01
C GLU A 138 16.43 7.90 8.58
N ILE A 139 15.46 7.00 8.38
CA ILE A 139 15.10 6.50 7.05
C ILE A 139 14.67 7.67 6.16
N ALA A 140 13.81 8.57 6.63
CA ALA A 140 13.33 9.72 5.87
C ALA A 140 14.47 10.70 5.50
N GLU A 141 15.41 10.93 6.42
CA GLU A 141 16.61 11.73 6.14
C GLU A 141 17.47 11.06 5.05
N CYS A 142 17.70 9.75 5.17
CA CYS A 142 18.44 8.97 4.19
C CYS A 142 17.76 8.98 2.80
N MET A 143 16.42 8.92 2.75
CA MET A 143 15.65 9.01 1.50
C MET A 143 15.91 10.35 0.80
N SER A 144 15.86 11.43 1.58
CA SER A 144 16.09 12.79 1.09
C SER A 144 17.51 12.97 0.56
N LEU A 145 18.51 12.40 1.26
CA LEU A 145 19.91 12.40 0.80
C LEU A 145 20.06 11.62 -0.50
N LEU A 146 19.47 10.43 -0.60
CA LEU A 146 19.56 9.60 -1.79
C LEU A 146 18.96 10.28 -3.02
N GLN A 147 17.79 10.90 -2.89
CA GLN A 147 17.16 11.64 -3.99
C GLN A 147 18.06 12.78 -4.51
N ARG A 148 18.74 13.50 -3.61
CA ARG A 148 19.68 14.58 -3.99
C ARG A 148 20.94 14.04 -4.65
N SER A 149 21.50 12.94 -4.13
CA SER A 149 22.75 12.36 -4.63
C SER A 149 22.60 11.53 -5.90
N SER A 150 21.39 11.05 -6.20
CA SER A 150 21.09 10.21 -7.36
C SER A 150 20.71 10.99 -8.62
N GLY A 151 20.79 12.32 -8.60
CA GLY A 151 20.37 13.18 -9.71
C GLY A 151 18.88 13.03 -10.04
N GLY A 152 18.04 12.76 -9.03
CA GLY A 152 16.61 12.53 -9.21
C GLY A 152 16.22 11.09 -9.60
N SER A 153 17.17 10.14 -9.63
CA SER A 153 16.84 8.73 -9.89
C SER A 153 16.04 8.16 -8.72
N VAL A 154 14.91 7.50 -9.02
CA VAL A 154 14.08 6.80 -8.03
C VAL A 154 14.91 5.69 -7.35
N PRO A 155 14.99 5.67 -6.00
CA PRO A 155 15.72 4.62 -5.31
C PRO A 155 15.13 3.24 -5.57
N ALA A 156 15.98 2.26 -5.85
CA ALA A 156 15.58 0.87 -5.87
C ALA A 156 15.44 0.34 -4.44
N VAL A 157 14.28 -0.21 -4.10
CA VAL A 157 14.03 -0.85 -2.80
C VAL A 157 14.22 -2.35 -2.90
N LEU A 158 15.08 -2.94 -2.07
CA LEU A 158 15.43 -4.35 -2.01
C LEU A 158 15.09 -4.91 -0.64
N TYR A 159 14.78 -6.20 -0.58
CA TYR A 159 14.39 -6.87 0.66
C TYR A 159 15.15 -8.17 0.81
N HIS A 160 15.89 -8.28 1.91
CA HIS A 160 16.42 -9.54 2.39
C HIS A 160 15.32 -10.27 3.18
N ALA A 161 14.64 -11.21 2.52
CA ALA A 161 13.44 -11.86 3.05
C ALA A 161 13.61 -12.51 4.44
N PRO A 162 14.75 -13.15 4.77
CA PRO A 162 14.97 -13.67 6.12
C PRO A 162 15.00 -12.58 7.20
N SER A 163 15.66 -11.44 6.94
CA SER A 163 15.66 -10.31 7.90
C SER A 163 14.25 -9.76 8.13
N LEU A 164 13.41 -9.69 7.08
CA LEU A 164 12.03 -9.18 7.21
C LEU A 164 11.18 -10.05 8.14
N LYS A 165 11.38 -11.37 8.11
CA LYS A 165 10.71 -12.31 9.02
C LYS A 165 11.16 -12.15 10.47
N CYS A 166 12.29 -11.51 10.70
CA CYS A 166 12.90 -11.33 12.01
C CYS A 166 12.72 -9.92 12.57
N ILE A 167 11.83 -9.09 12.00
CA ILE A 167 11.50 -7.79 12.59
C ILE A 167 10.99 -8.00 14.03
N PRO A 168 11.62 -7.38 15.04
CA PRO A 168 11.13 -7.47 16.41
C PRO A 168 9.84 -6.67 16.59
N GLY A 169 9.07 -6.99 17.64
CA GLY A 169 7.95 -6.15 18.05
C GLY A 169 8.41 -4.73 18.42
N GLY A 170 7.52 -3.75 18.31
CA GLY A 170 7.82 -2.32 18.46
C GLY A 170 8.16 -1.59 17.16
N PHE A 171 8.21 -2.29 16.02
CA PHE A 171 8.45 -1.74 14.68
C PHE A 171 7.27 -1.96 13.73
N GLU A 172 6.04 -2.01 14.26
CA GLU A 172 4.84 -2.38 13.51
C GLU A 172 4.55 -1.43 12.34
N ARG A 173 4.74 -0.10 12.50
CA ARG A 173 4.49 0.87 11.42
C ARG A 173 5.49 0.69 10.29
N ILE A 174 6.79 0.55 10.59
CA ILE A 174 7.82 0.32 9.56
C ILE A 174 7.61 -1.05 8.91
N ALA A 175 7.34 -2.10 9.67
CA ALA A 175 7.06 -3.44 9.15
C ALA A 175 5.87 -3.41 8.17
N ASN A 176 4.77 -2.75 8.56
CA ASN A 176 3.59 -2.62 7.71
C ASN A 176 3.91 -1.83 6.44
N ALA A 177 4.67 -0.73 6.53
CA ALA A 177 5.09 0.04 5.36
C ALA A 177 5.94 -0.78 4.37
N LEU A 178 6.91 -1.56 4.89
CA LEU A 178 7.72 -2.46 4.07
C LEU A 178 6.87 -3.53 3.38
N GLU A 179 5.86 -4.07 4.06
CA GLU A 179 4.94 -5.05 3.49
C GLU A 179 4.04 -4.45 2.40
N ILE A 180 3.56 -3.21 2.57
CA ILE A 180 2.81 -2.49 1.53
C ILE A 180 3.66 -2.38 0.25
N LEU A 181 4.90 -1.88 0.38
CA LEU A 181 5.81 -1.74 -0.75
C LEU A 181 6.14 -3.10 -1.40
N GLN A 182 6.26 -4.18 -0.62
CA GLN A 182 6.41 -5.52 -1.17
C GLN A 182 5.18 -6.00 -1.94
N MET A 183 3.99 -5.71 -1.44
CA MET A 183 2.74 -6.07 -2.12
C MET A 183 2.65 -5.37 -3.47
N GLU A 184 2.88 -4.07 -3.53
CA GLU A 184 2.90 -3.30 -4.78
C GLU A 184 3.87 -3.89 -5.80
N ARG A 185 5.06 -4.31 -5.34
CA ARG A 185 6.08 -4.89 -6.21
C ARG A 185 5.71 -6.27 -6.75
N ARG A 186 4.84 -7.01 -6.04
CA ARG A 186 4.33 -8.33 -6.46
C ARG A 186 3.11 -8.22 -7.37
N THR A 187 2.32 -7.15 -7.26
CA THR A 187 1.07 -6.96 -8.03
C THR A 187 1.27 -7.19 -9.53
N PRO A 188 2.28 -6.62 -10.22
CA PRO A 188 2.50 -6.88 -11.65
C PRO A 188 2.81 -8.34 -11.97
N ALA A 189 3.49 -9.07 -11.08
CA ALA A 189 3.80 -10.48 -11.30
C ALA A 189 2.55 -11.37 -11.16
N VAL A 190 1.56 -10.94 -10.36
CA VAL A 190 0.31 -11.67 -10.15
C VAL A 190 -0.72 -11.33 -11.22
N PHE A 191 -0.89 -10.04 -11.54
CA PHE A 191 -1.99 -9.56 -12.38
C PHE A 191 -1.54 -9.02 -13.75
N GLY A 192 -0.26 -8.78 -13.99
CA GLY A 192 0.18 -8.05 -15.17
C GLY A 192 -0.17 -8.71 -16.51
N GLY A 193 -0.19 -10.04 -16.56
CA GLY A 193 -0.66 -10.77 -17.74
C GLY A 193 -2.18 -10.64 -17.98
N LEU A 194 -2.98 -10.47 -16.92
CA LEU A 194 -4.41 -10.20 -17.03
C LEU A 194 -4.66 -8.73 -17.41
N GLU A 195 -3.98 -7.80 -16.76
CA GLU A 195 -4.03 -6.36 -17.05
C GLU A 195 -3.66 -6.08 -18.51
N GLY A 196 -2.59 -6.69 -19.03
CA GLY A 196 -2.19 -6.55 -20.44
C GLY A 196 -3.27 -7.05 -21.41
N ARG A 197 -3.87 -8.22 -21.13
CA ARG A 197 -4.98 -8.73 -21.95
C ARG A 197 -6.20 -7.83 -21.93
N ASN A 198 -6.59 -7.33 -20.75
CA ASN A 198 -7.71 -6.41 -20.63
C ASN A 198 -7.44 -5.10 -21.37
N TYR A 199 -6.21 -4.57 -21.26
CA TYR A 199 -5.81 -3.38 -21.99
C TYR A 199 -5.93 -3.57 -23.50
N ASP A 200 -5.45 -4.69 -24.05
CA ASP A 200 -5.58 -4.99 -25.48
C ASP A 200 -7.04 -5.05 -25.94
N LEU A 201 -7.92 -5.67 -25.13
CA LEU A 201 -9.36 -5.74 -25.39
C LEU A 201 -10.03 -4.36 -25.31
N ASN A 202 -9.67 -3.56 -24.30
CA ASN A 202 -10.23 -2.24 -24.04
C ASN A 202 -9.68 -1.15 -24.96
N ARG A 203 -8.60 -1.40 -25.71
CA ARG A 203 -7.82 -0.38 -26.43
C ARG A 203 -8.68 0.52 -27.32
N GLY A 204 -9.66 -0.03 -28.04
CA GLY A 204 -10.58 0.75 -28.86
C GLY A 204 -11.39 1.75 -28.02
N ILE A 205 -12.02 1.25 -26.95
CA ILE A 205 -12.82 2.08 -26.03
C ILE A 205 -11.95 3.11 -25.31
N VAL A 206 -10.71 2.77 -24.94
CA VAL A 206 -9.76 3.70 -24.30
C VAL A 206 -9.43 4.90 -25.19
N LEU A 207 -9.23 4.66 -26.50
CA LEU A 207 -8.92 5.74 -27.44
C LEU A 207 -10.13 6.64 -27.69
N GLU A 208 -11.33 6.05 -27.78
CA GLU A 208 -12.59 6.74 -28.05
C GLU A 208 -13.15 7.47 -26.81
N SER A 209 -12.87 6.97 -25.61
CA SER A 209 -13.40 7.56 -24.37
C SER A 209 -12.76 8.93 -24.10
N PRO A 210 -13.56 9.92 -23.65
CA PRO A 210 -13.00 11.12 -23.05
C PRO A 210 -12.15 10.77 -21.82
N GLY A 211 -11.22 11.66 -21.49
CA GLY A 211 -10.34 11.49 -20.35
C GLY A 211 -10.89 12.13 -19.08
N VAL A 212 -10.49 11.65 -17.90
CA VAL A 212 -10.81 12.30 -16.62
C VAL A 212 -10.37 13.77 -16.57
N LYS A 213 -9.38 14.17 -17.37
CA LYS A 213 -8.94 15.56 -17.54
C LYS A 213 -10.09 16.50 -17.94
N GLU A 214 -11.05 16.02 -18.73
CA GLU A 214 -12.22 16.81 -19.14
C GLU A 214 -13.18 17.10 -17.99
N LEU A 215 -13.14 16.28 -16.93
CA LEU A 215 -13.94 16.46 -15.72
C LEU A 215 -13.26 17.38 -14.70
N ARG A 216 -12.03 17.84 -14.96
CA ARG A 216 -11.27 18.66 -14.01
C ARG A 216 -12.00 19.96 -13.70
N GLY A 217 -12.32 20.17 -12.43
CA GLY A 217 -13.10 21.32 -11.97
C GLY A 217 -14.59 21.32 -12.38
N ALA A 218 -15.11 20.24 -12.97
CA ALA A 218 -16.51 20.17 -13.43
C ALA A 218 -17.53 20.31 -12.28
N HIS A 219 -17.11 20.03 -11.05
CA HIS A 219 -17.93 20.11 -9.84
C HIS A 219 -17.32 21.03 -8.79
N LYS A 220 -16.67 22.11 -9.24
CA LYS A 220 -16.00 23.07 -8.36
C LYS A 220 -16.90 23.53 -7.20
N ASN A 221 -16.42 23.33 -5.97
CA ASN A 221 -17.08 23.69 -4.71
C ASN A 221 -18.45 23.01 -4.50
N ARG A 222 -18.73 21.91 -5.21
CA ARG A 222 -19.92 21.09 -4.94
C ARG A 222 -19.55 19.99 -3.94
N PRO A 223 -20.39 19.75 -2.92
CA PRO A 223 -20.15 18.67 -1.99
C PRO A 223 -20.31 17.32 -2.69
N ALA A 224 -19.47 16.34 -2.36
CA ALA A 224 -19.51 15.00 -2.93
C ALA A 224 -19.59 13.92 -1.87
N ILE A 225 -20.23 12.79 -2.21
CA ILE A 225 -20.26 11.59 -1.39
C ILE A 225 -19.60 10.48 -2.20
N LEU A 226 -18.56 9.85 -1.66
CA LEU A 226 -17.96 8.65 -2.22
C LEU A 226 -18.36 7.43 -1.39
N ALA A 227 -19.17 6.56 -1.99
CA ALA A 227 -19.62 5.33 -1.37
C ALA A 227 -18.69 4.14 -1.67
N SER A 228 -18.18 3.55 -0.59
CA SER A 228 -17.43 2.30 -0.58
C SER A 228 -18.29 1.16 0.00
N ALA A 229 -17.89 -0.10 -0.22
CA ALA A 229 -18.69 -1.26 0.15
C ALA A 229 -18.48 -1.75 1.61
N GLY A 230 -17.82 -0.97 2.46
CA GLY A 230 -17.54 -1.36 3.85
C GLY A 230 -18.81 -1.46 4.72
N PRO A 231 -18.74 -2.17 5.86
CA PRO A 231 -19.88 -2.37 6.75
C PRO A 231 -20.61 -1.08 7.19
N SER A 232 -19.92 0.05 7.35
CA SER A 232 -20.50 1.33 7.77
C SER A 232 -21.43 1.96 6.73
N LEU A 233 -21.44 1.47 5.49
CA LEU A 233 -22.42 1.90 4.49
C LEU A 233 -23.85 1.61 4.96
N ASP A 234 -24.04 0.53 5.74
CA ASP A 234 -25.35 0.13 6.30
C ASP A 234 -26.02 1.29 7.08
N ASP A 235 -25.22 2.10 7.77
CA ASP A 235 -25.69 3.20 8.62
C ASP A 235 -25.94 4.49 7.84
N ALA A 236 -25.28 4.67 6.69
CA ALA A 236 -25.45 5.84 5.83
C ALA A 236 -26.68 5.71 4.91
N LEU A 237 -26.97 4.50 4.40
CA LEU A 237 -28.01 4.24 3.38
C LEU A 237 -29.40 4.84 3.69
N PRO A 238 -29.95 4.74 4.92
CA PRO A 238 -31.27 5.28 5.23
C PRO A 238 -31.39 6.79 5.01
N TYR A 239 -30.28 7.52 5.12
CA TYR A 239 -30.27 8.97 5.07
C TYR A 239 -29.93 9.51 3.69
N LEU A 240 -29.14 8.78 2.90
CA LEU A 240 -28.73 9.20 1.55
C LEU A 240 -29.94 9.47 0.65
N ARG A 241 -31.05 8.75 0.79
CA ARG A 241 -32.24 8.99 -0.04
C ARG A 241 -32.79 10.41 0.12
N ALA A 242 -32.67 10.99 1.32
CA ALA A 242 -33.20 12.32 1.60
C ALA A 242 -32.22 13.44 1.22
N THR A 243 -30.91 13.18 1.30
CA THR A 243 -29.87 14.21 1.16
C THR A 243 -29.09 14.15 -0.14
N ALA A 244 -29.04 13.00 -0.84
CA ALA A 244 -28.13 12.78 -1.98
C ALA A 244 -28.36 13.71 -3.17
N LYS A 245 -29.52 14.37 -3.28
CA LYS A 245 -29.83 15.31 -4.37
C LYS A 245 -28.91 16.53 -4.37
N ASP A 246 -28.41 16.92 -3.21
CA ASP A 246 -27.56 18.09 -3.05
C ASP A 246 -26.06 17.80 -3.28
N PHE A 247 -25.70 16.53 -3.48
CA PHE A 247 -24.32 16.07 -3.56
C PHE A 247 -23.99 15.48 -4.93
N ILE A 248 -22.72 15.57 -5.31
CA ILE A 248 -22.14 14.66 -6.30
C ILE A 248 -22.01 13.27 -5.66
N LEU A 249 -23.03 12.45 -5.87
CA LEU A 249 -22.98 11.05 -5.46
C LEU A 249 -22.06 10.23 -6.38
N ALA A 250 -21.04 9.60 -5.83
CA ALA A 250 -20.14 8.70 -6.52
C ALA A 250 -19.98 7.40 -5.73
N CYS A 251 -19.58 6.32 -6.40
CA CYS A 251 -19.37 5.04 -5.74
C CYS A 251 -18.23 4.25 -6.40
N VAL A 252 -17.63 3.34 -5.64
CA VAL A 252 -16.80 2.27 -6.20
C VAL A 252 -17.68 1.19 -6.80
N ASP A 253 -17.17 0.43 -7.77
CA ASP A 253 -17.82 -0.72 -8.38
C ASP A 253 -18.52 -1.65 -7.37
N THR A 254 -17.83 -2.08 -6.31
CA THR A 254 -18.38 -2.96 -5.26
C THR A 254 -19.58 -2.38 -4.51
N ALA A 255 -19.74 -1.05 -4.49
CA ALA A 255 -20.85 -0.36 -3.86
C ALA A 255 -22.01 -0.08 -4.83
N LEU A 256 -21.77 -0.05 -6.16
CA LEU A 256 -22.80 0.18 -7.18
C LEU A 256 -24.09 -0.62 -6.95
N PRO A 257 -24.06 -1.97 -6.81
CA PRO A 257 -25.29 -2.75 -6.67
C PRO A 257 -26.01 -2.48 -5.35
N ILE A 258 -25.28 -2.05 -4.31
CA ILE A 258 -25.89 -1.64 -3.04
C ILE A 258 -26.66 -0.35 -3.25
N MET A 259 -26.03 0.63 -3.89
CA MET A 259 -26.61 1.95 -4.12
C MET A 259 -27.88 1.86 -4.99
N THR A 260 -27.82 1.16 -6.12
CA THR A 260 -28.93 1.06 -7.08
C THR A 260 -30.14 0.32 -6.51
N ARG A 261 -29.92 -0.80 -5.79
CA ARG A 261 -31.00 -1.54 -5.09
C ARG A 261 -31.66 -0.71 -4.00
N HIS A 262 -30.89 0.17 -3.36
CA HIS A 262 -31.42 1.16 -2.43
C HIS A 262 -32.00 2.39 -3.14
N GLY A 263 -32.22 2.37 -4.45
CA GLY A 263 -32.86 3.45 -5.21
C GLY A 263 -32.05 4.74 -5.26
N LEU A 264 -30.73 4.64 -5.03
CA LEU A 264 -29.79 5.74 -5.17
C LEU A 264 -29.18 5.65 -6.57
N ALA A 265 -29.11 6.77 -7.27
CA ALA A 265 -28.52 6.86 -8.60
C ALA A 265 -27.20 7.64 -8.51
N PRO A 266 -26.04 6.96 -8.48
CA PRO A 266 -24.75 7.63 -8.51
C PRO A 266 -24.58 8.44 -9.80
N HIS A 267 -23.89 9.57 -9.72
CA HIS A 267 -23.42 10.31 -10.89
C HIS A 267 -22.16 9.67 -11.48
N TYR A 268 -21.34 9.04 -10.64
CA TYR A 268 -20.08 8.39 -11.02
C TYR A 268 -19.95 7.00 -10.39
N VAL A 269 -19.38 6.08 -11.15
CA VAL A 269 -18.89 4.79 -10.66
C VAL A 269 -17.44 4.61 -11.07
N PHE A 270 -16.59 4.17 -10.15
CA PHE A 270 -15.16 3.94 -10.39
C PHE A 270 -14.87 2.44 -10.53
N SER A 271 -13.99 2.08 -11.47
CA SER A 271 -13.53 0.69 -11.68
C SER A 271 -12.04 0.63 -11.95
N LEU A 272 -11.34 -0.24 -11.21
CA LEU A 272 -9.89 -0.40 -11.30
C LEU A 272 -9.52 -1.85 -11.66
N ASP A 273 -10.13 -2.79 -10.97
CA ASP A 273 -9.62 -4.15 -10.88
C ASP A 273 -9.77 -4.93 -12.21
N PRO A 274 -8.76 -5.71 -12.61
CA PRO A 274 -8.75 -6.45 -13.87
C PRO A 274 -9.54 -7.77 -13.80
N GLN A 275 -9.92 -8.19 -12.60
CA GLN A 275 -10.42 -9.52 -12.28
C GLN A 275 -11.88 -9.73 -12.71
N ASP A 276 -12.27 -10.99 -12.95
CA ASP A 276 -13.63 -11.31 -13.39
C ASP A 276 -14.70 -11.04 -12.32
N GLU A 277 -14.32 -11.08 -11.04
CA GLU A 277 -15.19 -10.69 -9.94
C GLU A 277 -15.68 -9.24 -10.08
N SER A 278 -14.87 -8.35 -10.67
CA SER A 278 -15.27 -6.96 -10.90
C SER A 278 -16.49 -6.84 -11.80
N PHE A 279 -16.64 -7.71 -12.82
CA PHE A 279 -17.85 -7.74 -13.65
C PHE A 279 -19.10 -8.10 -12.86
N ALA A 280 -19.00 -8.92 -11.81
CA ALA A 280 -20.15 -9.30 -11.00
C ALA A 280 -20.79 -8.09 -10.30
N HIS A 281 -20.05 -7.01 -10.08
CA HIS A 281 -20.57 -5.79 -9.48
C HIS A 281 -21.39 -4.92 -10.45
N PHE A 282 -21.27 -5.13 -11.76
CA PHE A 282 -22.00 -4.38 -12.79
C PHE A 282 -23.16 -5.16 -13.41
N ARG A 283 -23.21 -6.48 -13.21
CA ARG A 283 -24.09 -7.40 -13.96
C ARG A 283 -25.55 -6.98 -14.00
N ASP A 284 -26.08 -6.51 -12.87
CA ASP A 284 -27.48 -6.13 -12.71
C ASP A 284 -27.72 -4.62 -12.99
N ASP A 285 -26.65 -3.87 -13.24
CA ASP A 285 -26.62 -2.40 -13.27
C ASP A 285 -25.97 -1.86 -14.57
N LEU A 286 -25.95 -2.65 -15.65
CA LEU A 286 -25.32 -2.29 -16.92
C LEU A 286 -25.93 -1.04 -17.58
N ASP A 287 -27.21 -0.79 -17.32
CA ASP A 287 -27.99 0.35 -17.81
C ASP A 287 -27.99 1.54 -16.83
N CYS A 288 -27.18 1.48 -15.76
CA CYS A 288 -27.05 2.59 -14.82
C CYS A 288 -26.59 3.87 -15.55
N PRO A 289 -27.23 5.02 -15.32
CA PRO A 289 -26.85 6.28 -15.98
C PRO A 289 -25.57 6.89 -15.40
N ALA A 290 -24.99 6.30 -14.34
CA ALA A 290 -23.74 6.79 -13.76
C ALA A 290 -22.61 6.78 -14.80
N ARG A 291 -21.74 7.79 -14.76
CA ARG A 291 -20.54 7.84 -15.60
C ARG A 291 -19.50 6.87 -15.04
N LEU A 292 -19.05 5.94 -15.86
CA LEU A 292 -18.00 5.00 -15.49
C LEU A 292 -16.63 5.65 -15.68
N ILE A 293 -15.85 5.77 -14.62
CA ILE A 293 -14.44 6.18 -14.66
C ILE A 293 -13.59 4.92 -14.43
N TYR A 294 -12.81 4.54 -15.43
CA TYR A 294 -12.13 3.25 -15.44
C TYR A 294 -10.66 3.34 -15.82
N PHE A 295 -9.88 2.38 -15.32
CA PHE A 295 -8.50 2.17 -15.77
C PHE A 295 -8.48 1.42 -17.11
N PRO A 296 -7.53 1.72 -18.01
CA PRO A 296 -7.36 0.98 -19.26
C PRO A 296 -7.27 -0.55 -19.07
N THR A 297 -6.75 -1.01 -17.94
CA THR A 297 -6.54 -2.41 -17.58
C THR A 297 -7.69 -3.04 -16.79
N ALA A 298 -8.73 -2.27 -16.45
CA ALA A 298 -9.90 -2.76 -15.72
C ALA A 298 -10.60 -3.89 -16.48
N ASN A 299 -11.40 -4.69 -15.76
CA ASN A 299 -12.08 -5.85 -16.35
C ASN A 299 -12.79 -5.53 -17.66
N ALA A 300 -12.34 -6.14 -18.76
CA ALA A 300 -12.81 -5.78 -20.10
C ALA A 300 -14.30 -6.04 -20.30
N ARG A 301 -14.85 -7.08 -19.66
CA ARG A 301 -16.28 -7.38 -19.73
C ARG A 301 -17.12 -6.30 -19.06
N ALA A 302 -16.69 -5.76 -17.92
CA ALA A 302 -17.34 -4.63 -17.27
C ALA A 302 -17.33 -3.39 -18.17
N VAL A 303 -16.15 -3.01 -18.68
CA VAL A 303 -15.98 -1.84 -19.55
C VAL A 303 -16.83 -1.95 -20.82
N HIS A 304 -16.85 -3.12 -21.48
CA HIS A 304 -17.57 -3.33 -22.74
C HIS A 304 -19.10 -3.46 -22.54
N SER A 305 -19.55 -4.03 -21.43
CA SER A 305 -20.98 -4.30 -21.20
C SER A 305 -21.72 -3.11 -20.61
N TYR A 306 -21.02 -2.22 -19.89
CA TYR A 306 -21.63 -1.05 -19.26
C TYR A 306 -22.08 -0.05 -20.33
N ARG A 307 -23.33 0.40 -20.27
CA ARG A 307 -23.93 1.26 -21.30
C ARG A 307 -23.84 2.75 -20.99
N GLY A 308 -23.59 3.11 -19.74
CA GLY A 308 -23.37 4.50 -19.35
C GLY A 308 -22.14 5.12 -20.04
N GLU A 309 -22.09 6.45 -19.99
CA GLU A 309 -20.96 7.25 -20.46
C GLU A 309 -19.67 6.84 -19.73
N LYS A 310 -18.52 6.86 -20.42
CA LYS A 310 -17.26 6.32 -19.91
C LYS A 310 -16.16 7.37 -20.01
N PHE A 311 -15.31 7.43 -18.99
CA PHE A 311 -14.10 8.23 -18.97
C PHE A 311 -12.92 7.35 -18.58
N VAL A 312 -11.80 7.53 -19.26
CA VAL A 312 -10.56 6.80 -18.96
C VAL A 312 -9.64 7.64 -18.08
N VAL A 313 -8.95 6.98 -17.15
CA VAL A 313 -7.93 7.58 -16.28
C VAL A 313 -6.69 6.69 -16.23
N PHE A 314 -5.52 7.29 -16.39
CA PHE A 314 -4.24 6.59 -16.40
C PHE A 314 -3.52 6.72 -15.06
N LYS A 315 -2.83 5.66 -14.61
CA LYS A 315 -1.97 5.74 -13.43
C LYS A 315 -0.54 6.13 -13.80
N GLU A 316 -0.03 7.18 -13.19
CA GLU A 316 1.38 7.59 -13.37
C GLU A 316 2.34 6.46 -13.00
N GLY A 317 3.36 6.24 -13.84
CA GLY A 317 4.38 5.19 -13.61
C GLY A 317 3.91 3.75 -13.82
N HIS A 318 2.70 3.52 -14.36
CA HIS A 318 2.21 2.16 -14.62
C HIS A 318 2.88 1.51 -15.84
N SER A 319 3.87 0.65 -15.55
CA SER A 319 4.77 0.05 -16.55
C SER A 319 4.10 -0.73 -17.71
N LEU A 320 2.93 -1.33 -17.51
CA LEU A 320 2.24 -2.13 -18.54
C LEU A 320 1.70 -1.30 -19.69
N LEU A 321 1.61 0.02 -19.53
CA LEU A 321 1.12 0.88 -20.57
C LEU A 321 2.25 1.30 -21.53
N GLY A 322 3.54 1.08 -21.25
CA GLY A 322 4.61 1.61 -22.12
C GLY A 322 4.57 3.16 -22.21
N ASN A 323 5.17 3.75 -23.25
CA ASN A 323 5.28 5.22 -23.38
C ASN A 323 3.96 5.86 -23.85
N HIS A 324 2.96 5.85 -22.97
CA HIS A 324 1.65 6.49 -23.16
C HIS A 324 1.64 7.96 -22.75
N ASP A 325 2.79 8.60 -22.63
CA ASP A 325 2.92 9.98 -22.17
C ASP A 325 1.96 10.94 -22.89
N ALA A 326 1.76 10.75 -24.20
CA ALA A 326 0.80 11.53 -24.98
C ALA A 326 -0.66 11.29 -24.54
N LEU A 327 -1.07 10.02 -24.37
CA LEU A 327 -2.42 9.68 -23.92
C LEU A 327 -2.64 10.07 -22.46
N MET A 328 -1.64 9.94 -21.60
CA MET A 328 -1.68 10.42 -20.22
C MET A 328 -1.85 11.94 -20.18
N ALA A 329 -1.09 12.68 -20.98
CA ALA A 329 -1.20 14.13 -21.07
C ALA A 329 -2.55 14.58 -21.67
N GLU A 330 -3.09 13.83 -22.62
CA GLU A 330 -4.39 14.08 -23.24
C GLU A 330 -5.56 13.76 -22.28
N LYS A 331 -5.62 12.52 -21.78
CA LYS A 331 -6.76 11.98 -21.05
C LYS A 331 -6.73 12.29 -19.55
N GLY A 332 -5.56 12.59 -18.99
CA GLY A 332 -5.39 12.85 -17.55
C GLY A 332 -4.99 11.61 -16.77
N THR A 333 -4.43 11.88 -15.58
CA THR A 333 -3.80 10.88 -14.74
C THR A 333 -4.32 10.91 -13.31
N THR A 334 -4.07 9.82 -12.61
CA THR A 334 -4.16 9.72 -11.15
C THR A 334 -2.81 9.27 -10.61
N ARG A 335 -2.47 9.76 -9.42
CA ARG A 335 -1.35 9.26 -8.62
C ARG A 335 -1.81 8.23 -7.59
N ALA A 336 -3.12 8.08 -7.41
CA ALA A 336 -3.70 7.20 -6.42
C ALA A 336 -3.27 5.73 -6.64
N GLY A 337 -2.68 5.15 -5.61
CA GLY A 337 -2.42 3.72 -5.49
C GLY A 337 -3.54 3.00 -4.72
N GLY A 338 -3.38 1.69 -4.53
CA GLY A 338 -4.23 0.93 -3.63
C GLY A 338 -5.55 0.45 -4.24
N SER A 339 -6.66 1.10 -3.86
CA SER A 339 -8.03 0.63 -4.13
C SER A 339 -8.83 1.54 -5.06
N VAL A 340 -9.95 1.03 -5.57
CA VAL A 340 -10.97 1.80 -6.30
C VAL A 340 -11.43 3.05 -5.54
N SER A 341 -11.48 2.99 -4.19
CA SER A 341 -11.85 4.15 -3.37
C SER A 341 -10.79 5.25 -3.36
N CYS A 342 -9.51 4.89 -3.45
CA CYS A 342 -8.42 5.86 -3.56
C CYS A 342 -8.50 6.58 -4.90
N LEU A 343 -8.74 5.84 -5.98
CA LEU A 343 -9.03 6.39 -7.30
C LEU A 343 -10.22 7.37 -7.26
N GLY A 344 -11.32 6.94 -6.66
CA GLY A 344 -12.53 7.76 -6.56
C GLY A 344 -12.30 9.06 -5.80
N LEU A 345 -11.57 9.02 -4.69
CA LEU A 345 -11.25 10.20 -3.90
C LEU A 345 -10.39 11.19 -4.71
N ASP A 346 -9.29 10.72 -5.28
CA ASP A 346 -8.41 11.56 -6.11
C ASP A 346 -9.16 12.18 -7.30
N CYS A 347 -9.98 11.39 -8.00
CA CYS A 347 -10.81 11.90 -9.09
C CYS A 347 -11.81 12.98 -8.63
N LEU A 348 -12.46 12.81 -7.48
CA LEU A 348 -13.39 13.83 -6.94
C LEU A 348 -12.67 15.13 -6.56
N ILE A 349 -11.45 15.02 -6.00
CA ILE A 349 -10.59 16.19 -5.73
C ILE A 349 -10.25 16.89 -7.05
N GLN A 350 -9.82 16.15 -8.08
CA GLN A 350 -9.52 16.71 -9.41
C GLN A 350 -10.75 17.37 -10.07
N MET A 351 -11.95 16.84 -9.84
CA MET A 351 -13.22 17.45 -10.27
C MET A 351 -13.58 18.72 -9.51
N GLY A 352 -12.83 19.08 -8.47
CA GLY A 352 -13.03 20.27 -7.66
C GLY A 352 -14.13 20.13 -6.60
N CYS A 353 -14.55 18.90 -6.28
CA CYS A 353 -15.53 18.68 -5.23
C CYS A 353 -14.96 19.11 -3.87
N ASP A 354 -15.73 19.92 -3.14
CA ASP A 354 -15.41 20.32 -1.78
C ASP A 354 -16.72 20.70 -1.06
N PRO A 355 -16.99 20.16 0.15
CA PRO A 355 -16.28 19.06 0.83
C PRO A 355 -16.56 17.67 0.21
N ILE A 356 -15.71 16.69 0.51
CA ILE A 356 -15.87 15.28 0.11
C ILE A 356 -16.14 14.39 1.34
N PHE A 357 -17.23 13.61 1.29
CA PHE A 357 -17.63 12.70 2.36
C PHE A 357 -17.46 11.24 1.92
N LEU A 358 -16.65 10.49 2.66
CA LEU A 358 -16.46 9.06 2.50
C LEU A 358 -17.50 8.32 3.35
N ILE A 359 -18.18 7.34 2.76
CA ILE A 359 -19.11 6.43 3.47
C ILE A 359 -18.78 4.98 3.13
N GLY A 360 -18.99 4.06 4.07
CA GLY A 360 -18.57 2.67 3.85
C GLY A 360 -17.05 2.52 3.73
N GLN A 361 -16.28 3.53 4.16
CA GLN A 361 -14.82 3.54 4.11
C GLN A 361 -14.25 3.09 5.45
N ASP A 362 -14.46 1.81 5.76
CA ASP A 362 -14.06 1.24 7.05
C ASP A 362 -12.57 0.90 7.14
N CYS A 363 -11.94 0.43 6.05
CA CYS A 363 -10.56 -0.10 6.06
C CYS A 363 -10.25 -1.10 7.19
N ALA A 364 -11.27 -1.79 7.70
CA ALA A 364 -11.20 -2.72 8.82
C ALA A 364 -12.37 -3.71 8.77
N PHE A 365 -12.29 -4.76 9.58
CA PHE A 365 -13.37 -5.74 9.78
C PHE A 365 -14.44 -5.21 10.75
N SER A 366 -15.06 -4.09 10.41
CA SER A 366 -16.12 -3.47 11.20
C SER A 366 -17.26 -4.46 11.51
N GLY A 367 -17.49 -4.70 12.81
CA GLY A 367 -18.47 -5.70 13.26
C GLY A 367 -18.18 -7.13 12.78
N GLY A 368 -16.91 -7.45 12.50
CA GLY A 368 -16.45 -8.74 12.00
C GLY A 368 -16.79 -9.02 10.53
N ARG A 369 -17.07 -7.99 9.71
CA ARG A 369 -17.46 -8.12 8.30
C ARG A 369 -16.47 -7.44 7.36
N PHE A 370 -16.28 -8.02 6.17
CA PHE A 370 -15.50 -7.39 5.08
C PHE A 370 -16.29 -6.33 4.32
N TYR A 371 -17.60 -6.54 4.17
CA TYR A 371 -18.48 -5.70 3.36
C TYR A 371 -19.80 -5.43 4.10
N SER A 372 -20.53 -4.42 3.65
CA SER A 372 -21.93 -4.16 3.98
C SER A 372 -22.78 -5.43 3.92
N ARG A 373 -23.77 -5.54 4.80
CA ARG A 373 -24.73 -6.67 4.75
C ARG A 373 -25.54 -6.69 3.44
N HIS A 374 -25.67 -5.54 2.79
CA HIS A 374 -26.39 -5.36 1.54
C HIS A 374 -25.54 -5.67 0.30
N ALA A 375 -24.25 -5.97 0.47
CA ALA A 375 -23.41 -6.42 -0.63
C ALA A 375 -23.95 -7.74 -1.23
N PRO A 376 -23.93 -7.94 -2.56
CA PRO A 376 -24.48 -9.14 -3.19
C PRO A 376 -23.96 -10.47 -2.61
N VAL A 377 -22.69 -10.48 -2.18
CA VAL A 377 -22.03 -11.65 -1.55
C VAL A 377 -22.59 -12.01 -0.18
N ASN A 378 -23.27 -11.08 0.49
CA ASN A 378 -23.79 -11.21 1.86
C ASN A 378 -25.32 -11.30 1.91
N GLU A 379 -26.00 -10.90 0.84
CA GLU A 379 -27.46 -10.74 0.78
C GLU A 379 -28.24 -12.02 1.11
N HIS A 380 -27.75 -13.17 0.66
CA HIS A 380 -28.36 -14.47 0.91
C HIS A 380 -28.36 -14.86 2.41
N PHE A 381 -27.65 -14.10 3.26
CA PHE A 381 -27.50 -14.38 4.69
C PHE A 381 -28.16 -13.32 5.59
N LEU A 382 -29.11 -12.55 5.06
CA LEU A 382 -29.80 -11.49 5.81
C LEU A 382 -30.77 -12.02 6.90
N ASP A 383 -31.25 -13.27 6.74
CA ASP A 383 -32.12 -13.93 7.73
C ASP A 383 -31.35 -14.30 9.02
N SER A 384 -32.05 -14.24 10.14
CA SER A 384 -31.54 -14.45 11.50
C SER A 384 -30.79 -15.77 11.70
N ALA A 385 -31.23 -16.85 11.06
CA ALA A 385 -30.55 -18.16 11.08
C ALA A 385 -29.20 -18.13 10.33
N ASP A 386 -29.09 -17.29 9.29
CA ASP A 386 -27.93 -17.21 8.40
C ASP A 386 -26.92 -16.12 8.78
N ARG A 387 -27.29 -15.16 9.64
CA ARG A 387 -26.36 -14.14 10.15
C ARG A 387 -25.19 -14.72 10.93
N ALA A 388 -25.41 -15.82 11.67
CA ALA A 388 -24.34 -16.53 12.37
C ALA A 388 -23.37 -17.18 11.37
N THR A 389 -23.90 -17.72 10.28
CA THR A 389 -23.14 -18.30 9.16
C THR A 389 -22.33 -17.24 8.42
N LEU A 390 -22.91 -16.06 8.18
CA LEU A 390 -22.23 -14.90 7.62
C LEU A 390 -21.03 -14.49 8.48
N ARG A 391 -21.25 -14.29 9.79
CA ARG A 391 -20.17 -13.92 10.73
C ARG A 391 -19.05 -14.95 10.75
N ARG A 392 -19.35 -16.25 10.70
CA ARG A 392 -18.33 -17.31 10.62
C ARG A 392 -17.53 -17.24 9.33
N ARG A 393 -18.16 -17.11 8.17
CA ARG A 393 -17.45 -16.98 6.88
C ARG A 393 -16.56 -15.74 6.81
N HIS A 394 -17.03 -14.60 7.30
CA HIS A 394 -16.19 -13.40 7.38
C HIS A 394 -15.04 -13.57 8.38
N ALA A 395 -15.26 -14.28 9.50
CA ALA A 395 -14.19 -14.63 10.43
C ALA A 395 -13.15 -15.57 9.80
N ASP A 396 -13.57 -16.62 9.09
CA ASP A 396 -12.70 -17.58 8.40
C ASP A 396 -11.87 -16.88 7.33
N LYS A 397 -12.51 -16.07 6.47
CA LYS A 397 -11.82 -15.27 5.44
C LYS A 397 -10.86 -14.23 6.04
N SER A 398 -11.13 -13.75 7.26
CA SER A 398 -10.24 -12.86 8.03
C SER A 398 -9.07 -13.62 8.64
N MET A 399 -9.22 -14.90 8.96
CA MET A 399 -8.15 -15.77 9.47
C MET A 399 -7.17 -16.20 8.37
N GLU A 400 -7.60 -16.27 7.11
CA GLU A 400 -6.75 -16.59 5.95
C GLU A 400 -5.71 -15.51 5.64
N LYS A 401 -5.90 -14.29 6.13
CA LYS A 401 -5.04 -13.13 5.85
C LYS A 401 -4.26 -12.71 7.09
N LYS A 402 -3.04 -12.19 6.88
CA LYS A 402 -2.26 -11.57 7.97
C LYS A 402 -3.10 -10.44 8.57
N ARG A 403 -3.39 -10.58 9.86
CA ARG A 403 -4.14 -9.60 10.65
C ARG A 403 -3.22 -8.48 11.11
N VAL A 404 -3.73 -7.26 11.03
CA VAL A 404 -3.06 -6.05 11.48
C VAL A 404 -4.00 -5.35 12.44
N LEU A 405 -3.47 -4.79 13.52
CA LEU A 405 -4.22 -3.92 14.40
C LEU A 405 -4.00 -2.48 13.93
N ALA A 406 -5.09 -1.78 13.64
CA ALA A 406 -5.06 -0.36 13.29
C ALA A 406 -5.77 0.45 14.38
N ASP A 407 -5.44 1.73 14.51
CA ASP A 407 -6.17 2.62 15.39
C ASP A 407 -7.59 2.82 14.84
N GLY A 408 -8.60 2.76 15.70
CA GLY A 408 -10.00 3.06 15.38
C GLY A 408 -10.58 4.10 16.32
N TYR A 409 -11.85 4.44 16.11
CA TYR A 409 -12.53 5.55 16.81
C TYR A 409 -12.90 5.28 18.28
N GLY A 410 -12.67 4.06 18.76
CA GLY A 410 -12.92 3.64 20.16
C GLY A 410 -11.88 2.65 20.68
N GLY A 411 -10.69 2.60 20.07
CA GLY A 411 -9.64 1.62 20.34
C GLY A 411 -9.16 0.91 19.08
N GLY A 412 -8.29 -0.09 19.25
CA GLY A 412 -7.73 -0.84 18.13
C GLY A 412 -8.79 -1.65 17.38
N VAL A 413 -8.78 -1.57 16.05
CA VAL A 413 -9.65 -2.36 15.16
C VAL A 413 -8.84 -3.36 14.35
N LEU A 414 -9.43 -4.52 14.12
CA LEU A 414 -8.81 -5.57 13.33
C LEU A 414 -8.95 -5.27 11.84
N THR A 415 -7.85 -5.31 11.12
CA THR A 415 -7.80 -5.18 9.67
C THR A 415 -6.86 -6.24 9.08
N ASN A 416 -6.65 -6.22 7.77
CA ASN A 416 -5.62 -7.00 7.08
C ASN A 416 -4.64 -6.07 6.35
N GLN A 417 -3.54 -6.63 5.84
CA GLN A 417 -2.51 -5.84 5.18
C GLN A 417 -3.02 -5.03 3.96
N MET A 418 -3.97 -5.57 3.18
CA MET A 418 -4.56 -4.88 2.02
C MET A 418 -5.45 -3.70 2.43
N MET A 419 -6.34 -3.90 3.40
CA MET A 419 -7.21 -2.83 3.89
C MET A 419 -6.40 -1.75 4.63
N TYR A 420 -5.36 -2.16 5.36
CA TYR A 420 -4.40 -1.25 5.96
C TYR A 420 -3.68 -0.42 4.88
N SER A 421 -3.28 -1.02 3.76
CA SER A 421 -2.68 -0.26 2.65
C SER A 421 -3.66 0.77 2.08
N TYR A 422 -4.94 0.41 1.88
CA TYR A 422 -5.96 1.33 1.37
C TYR A 422 -6.15 2.54 2.29
N MET A 423 -6.16 2.32 3.61
CA MET A 423 -6.17 3.41 4.58
C MET A 423 -4.98 4.34 4.38
N ARG A 424 -3.76 3.80 4.29
CA ARG A 424 -2.54 4.61 4.13
C ARG A 424 -2.53 5.43 2.83
N TYR A 425 -3.02 4.88 1.72
CA TYR A 425 -3.15 5.66 0.47
C TYR A 425 -4.18 6.79 0.58
N ILE A 426 -5.30 6.59 1.29
CA ILE A 426 -6.25 7.68 1.52
C ILE A 426 -5.63 8.79 2.36
N GLU A 427 -4.85 8.44 3.38
CA GLU A 427 -4.11 9.41 4.20
C GLU A 427 -3.07 10.19 3.38
N GLU A 428 -2.40 9.52 2.45
CA GLU A 428 -1.45 10.12 1.51
C GLU A 428 -2.14 11.10 0.56
N ILE A 429 -3.25 10.70 -0.07
CA ILE A 429 -4.05 11.58 -0.93
C ILE A 429 -4.53 12.81 -0.13
N ALA A 430 -5.04 12.62 1.09
CA ALA A 430 -5.45 13.73 1.94
C ALA A 430 -4.29 14.63 2.36
N ALA A 431 -3.09 14.08 2.57
CA ALA A 431 -1.88 14.86 2.88
C ALA A 431 -1.37 15.68 1.68
N GLU A 432 -1.50 15.14 0.46
CA GLU A 432 -1.15 15.83 -0.78
C GLU A 432 -2.13 16.97 -1.13
N HIS A 433 -3.33 16.93 -0.56
CA HIS A 433 -4.42 17.89 -0.78
C HIS A 433 -4.95 18.53 0.51
N PRO A 434 -4.11 19.24 1.29
CA PRO A 434 -4.51 19.81 2.58
C PRO A 434 -5.61 20.89 2.47
N GLU A 435 -5.82 21.44 1.27
CA GLU A 435 -6.90 22.39 0.97
C GLU A 435 -8.28 21.74 0.80
N SER A 436 -8.33 20.43 0.54
CA SER A 436 -9.58 19.71 0.31
C SER A 436 -10.17 19.23 1.63
N ARG A 437 -11.43 19.57 1.92
CA ARG A 437 -12.08 19.10 3.15
C ARG A 437 -12.63 17.70 2.95
N ILE A 438 -11.95 16.72 3.56
CA ILE A 438 -12.30 15.30 3.43
C ILE A 438 -12.79 14.78 4.79
N TYR A 439 -13.96 14.14 4.78
CA TYR A 439 -14.61 13.61 5.98
C TYR A 439 -14.89 12.11 5.82
N ASN A 440 -14.63 11.31 6.85
CA ASN A 440 -15.12 9.94 6.96
C ASN A 440 -16.39 9.92 7.81
N LEU A 441 -17.51 9.53 7.23
CA LEU A 441 -18.83 9.68 7.83
C LEU A 441 -19.37 8.35 8.34
N CYS A 442 -19.86 8.35 9.59
CA CYS A 442 -20.45 7.18 10.25
C CYS A 442 -19.52 5.95 10.32
N SER A 443 -18.21 6.14 10.14
CA SER A 443 -17.26 5.02 10.16
C SER A 443 -17.03 4.54 11.58
N HIS A 444 -17.14 3.23 11.74
CA HIS A 444 -16.74 2.50 12.94
C HIS A 444 -15.51 1.60 12.65
N GLY A 445 -14.79 1.90 11.57
CA GLY A 445 -13.60 1.19 11.12
C GLY A 445 -12.29 1.81 11.62
N ALA A 446 -11.24 1.66 10.81
CA ALA A 446 -9.94 2.24 11.10
C ALA A 446 -9.99 3.76 10.94
N ARG A 447 -9.31 4.44 11.86
CA ARG A 447 -9.12 5.88 11.82
C ARG A 447 -8.15 6.22 10.71
N ILE A 448 -8.61 7.08 9.80
CA ILE A 448 -7.84 7.55 8.66
C ILE A 448 -7.19 8.88 9.05
N GLY A 449 -5.86 8.94 9.09
CA GLY A 449 -5.11 10.18 9.26
C GLY A 449 -5.43 11.23 8.18
N ASN A 450 -5.31 12.52 8.53
CA ASN A 450 -5.62 13.65 7.64
C ASN A 450 -7.07 13.73 7.13
N VAL A 451 -7.96 12.86 7.62
CA VAL A 451 -9.38 12.85 7.28
C VAL A 451 -10.19 13.03 8.56
N GLU A 452 -10.98 14.11 8.63
CA GLU A 452 -11.83 14.36 9.80
C GLU A 452 -12.97 13.35 9.85
N THR A 453 -13.46 13.00 11.04
CA THR A 453 -14.54 12.02 11.17
C THR A 453 -15.79 12.67 11.70
N LEU A 454 -16.90 12.41 11.02
CA LEU A 454 -18.22 12.87 11.42
C LEU A 454 -18.98 11.67 11.99
N GLY A 455 -19.35 11.78 13.26
CA GLY A 455 -19.97 10.69 14.03
C GLY A 455 -21.40 10.41 13.61
N SER A 456 -22.04 11.36 12.92
CA SER A 456 -23.41 11.22 12.46
C SER A 456 -23.70 12.02 11.19
N ILE A 457 -24.66 11.52 10.40
CA ILE A 457 -25.21 12.23 9.23
C ILE A 457 -25.77 13.63 9.59
N ARG A 458 -26.13 13.88 10.87
CA ARG A 458 -26.63 15.19 11.31
C ARG A 458 -25.54 16.27 11.29
N GLU A 459 -24.28 15.86 11.31
CA GLU A 459 -23.14 16.77 11.22
C GLU A 459 -22.93 17.28 9.79
N LEU A 460 -23.34 16.53 8.75
CA LEU A 460 -23.27 16.97 7.34
C LEU A 460 -23.88 18.36 7.13
N THR A 461 -25.08 18.61 7.66
CA THR A 461 -25.78 19.88 7.46
C THR A 461 -25.04 21.06 8.12
N LYS A 462 -24.31 20.81 9.22
CA LYS A 462 -23.48 21.83 9.86
C LYS A 462 -22.21 22.11 9.05
N THR A 463 -21.58 21.05 8.54
CA THR A 463 -20.36 21.14 7.73
C THR A 463 -20.59 21.85 6.39
N LEU A 464 -21.79 21.76 5.82
CA LEU A 464 -22.16 22.47 4.58
C LEU A 464 -22.42 23.99 4.77
N LEU A 465 -22.60 24.46 6.02
CA LEU A 465 -22.87 25.87 6.34
C LEU A 465 -21.60 26.69 6.63
N VAL A 466 -20.44 26.05 6.60
CA VAL A 466 -19.09 26.62 6.83
C VAL A 466 -18.31 26.56 5.53
#